data_AF-A0A1V9XXC3-F1
#
_entry.id   AF-A0A1V9XXC3-F1
#
_cell.length_a   1.000
_cell.length_b   1.000
_cell.length_c   1.000
_cell.angle_alpha   90.00
_cell.angle_beta   90.00
_cell.angle_gamma   90.00
#
_symmetry.space_group_name_H-M   'P 1'
#
loop_
_entity.id
_entity.type
_entity.pdbx_description
1 polymer ?
#
loop_
_entity_poly.entity_id
_entity_poly.type
_entity_poly.pdbx_seq_one_letter_code
_entity_poly.pdbx_strand_id
1 'polypeptide(L)'
;MTAASSGGSVTVVSPWKDPAARLASHLVNIRAIVNHFTAKINAWTTAHRLALLTEEQVLDVVRSNYDSLTLKLHDNLDQFERYSEKPRESPFFAAMLRHLVRDVRKHADYADRAQQNVLAEFATIR
;
A
#
# COMPACT_ATOMS: atom_id res chain seq x y z
N MET A 1 25.65 11.88 49.72
CA MET A 1 25.33 10.74 48.83
C MET A 1 23.83 10.75 48.59
N THR A 2 23.38 11.34 47.49
CA THR A 2 21.98 11.26 47.02
C THR A 2 22.04 11.25 45.50
N ALA A 3 21.97 10.05 44.93
CA ALA A 3 21.95 9.84 43.49
C ALA A 3 20.54 10.17 42.97
N ALA A 4 20.43 11.22 42.15
CA ALA A 4 19.23 11.49 41.39
C ALA A 4 19.13 10.46 40.26
N SER A 5 18.14 9.58 40.34
CA SER A 5 17.75 8.68 39.26
C SER A 5 17.01 9.46 38.18
N SER A 6 17.69 9.76 37.08
CA SER A 6 17.06 10.28 35.86
C SER A 6 16.25 9.17 35.21
N GLY A 7 14.95 9.12 35.53
CA GLY A 7 13.97 8.29 34.84
C GLY A 7 13.75 8.80 33.41
N GLY A 8 14.51 8.27 32.45
CA GLY A 8 14.24 8.44 31.03
C GLY A 8 12.95 7.69 30.67
N SER A 9 11.84 8.42 30.53
CA SER A 9 10.61 7.90 29.95
C SER A 9 10.88 7.53 28.50
N VAL A 10 11.06 6.24 28.22
CA VAL A 10 11.08 5.71 26.86
C VAL A 10 9.67 5.89 26.32
N THR A 11 9.47 6.94 25.51
CA THR A 11 8.21 7.14 24.79
C THR A 11 8.06 6.02 23.77
N VAL A 12 7.33 4.97 24.14
CA VAL A 12 6.86 3.95 23.21
C VAL A 12 5.94 4.64 22.23
N VAL A 13 6.46 5.00 21.06
CA VAL A 13 5.65 5.58 19.99
C VAL A 13 4.71 4.47 19.52
N SER A 14 3.40 4.67 19.75
CA SER A 14 2.38 3.71 19.32
C SER A 14 2.52 3.44 17.82
N PRO A 15 2.66 2.18 17.38
CA PRO A 15 2.89 1.84 15.97
C PRO A 15 1.71 2.23 15.07
N TRP A 16 0.57 2.58 15.66
CA TRP A 16 -0.65 2.98 14.97
C TRP A 16 -0.77 4.48 14.77
N LYS A 17 0.09 5.29 15.42
CA LYS A 17 -0.02 6.75 15.39
C LYS A 17 0.11 7.31 13.97
N ASP A 18 1.14 6.88 13.25
CA ASP A 18 1.40 7.40 11.90
C ASP A 18 0.41 6.85 10.85
N PRO A 19 0.07 5.54 10.82
CA PRO A 19 -1.00 5.04 9.96
C PRO A 19 -2.35 5.73 10.20
N ALA A 20 -2.72 5.96 11.47
CA ALA A 20 -3.96 6.64 11.81
C ALA A 20 -3.95 8.11 11.37
N ALA A 21 -2.83 8.81 11.53
CA ALA A 21 -2.68 10.19 11.06
C ALA A 21 -2.78 10.29 9.53
N ARG A 22 -2.18 9.35 8.79
CA ARG A 22 -2.31 9.25 7.33
C ARG A 22 -3.77 9.02 6.93
N LEU A 23 -4.43 8.04 7.54
CA LEU A 23 -5.85 7.77 7.28
C LEU A 23 -6.71 9.01 7.56
N ALA A 24 -6.52 9.66 8.70
CA ALA A 24 -7.24 10.88 9.04
C ALA A 24 -7.06 11.98 7.98
N SER A 25 -5.84 12.16 7.47
CA SER A 25 -5.53 13.09 6.38
C SER A 25 -6.27 12.74 5.09
N HIS A 26 -6.34 11.46 4.71
CA HIS A 26 -7.06 11.00 3.53
C HIS A 26 -8.58 11.22 3.63
N LEU A 27 -9.16 11.13 4.84
CA LEU A 27 -10.60 11.29 5.05
C LEU A 27 -11.07 12.75 5.10
N VAL A 28 -10.16 13.73 5.22
CA VAL A 28 -10.53 15.17 5.31
C VAL A 28 -11.36 15.60 4.10
N ASN A 29 -10.95 15.23 2.89
CA ASN A 29 -11.65 15.63 1.68
C ASN A 29 -13.03 14.97 1.55
N ILE A 30 -13.13 13.68 1.90
CA ILE A 30 -14.43 12.98 1.90
C ILE A 30 -15.41 13.68 2.83
N ARG A 31 -14.96 14.02 4.04
CA ARG A 31 -15.77 14.76 5.01
C ARG A 31 -16.17 16.14 4.48
N ALA A 32 -15.26 16.86 3.81
CA ALA A 32 -15.54 18.16 3.23
C ALA A 32 -16.62 18.09 2.13
N ILE A 33 -16.52 17.09 1.23
CA ILE A 33 -17.50 16.85 0.16
C ILE A 33 -18.88 16.59 0.74
N VAL A 34 -18.98 15.64 1.68
CA VAL A 34 -20.25 15.27 2.31
C VAL A 34 -20.86 16.48 2.99
N ASN A 35 -20.12 17.16 3.86
CA ASN A 35 -20.64 18.32 4.58
C ASN A 35 -21.11 19.45 3.65
N HIS A 36 -20.34 19.74 2.60
CA HIS A 36 -20.67 20.78 1.64
C HIS A 36 -21.99 20.46 0.90
N PHE A 37 -22.09 19.28 0.27
CA PHE A 37 -23.27 18.95 -0.52
C PHE A 37 -24.47 18.60 0.33
N THR A 38 -24.32 18.04 1.53
CA THR A 38 -25.44 17.87 2.46
C THR A 38 -26.09 19.22 2.78
N ALA A 39 -25.30 20.26 3.05
CA ALA A 39 -25.85 21.60 3.31
C ALA A 39 -26.59 22.18 2.07
N LYS A 40 -26.01 22.02 0.88
CA LYS A 40 -26.60 22.53 -0.38
C LYS A 40 -27.88 21.78 -0.77
N ILE A 41 -27.89 20.46 -0.65
CA ILE A 41 -29.06 19.62 -0.89
C ILE A 41 -30.17 20.04 0.07
N ASN A 42 -29.90 20.12 1.39
CA ASN A 42 -30.91 20.52 2.37
C ASN A 42 -31.50 21.91 2.11
N ALA A 43 -30.66 22.88 1.72
CA ALA A 43 -31.11 24.21 1.35
C ALA A 43 -32.00 24.18 0.10
N TRP A 44 -31.63 23.41 -0.92
CA TRP A 44 -32.40 23.27 -2.15
C TRP A 44 -33.74 22.58 -1.90
N THR A 45 -33.75 21.49 -1.12
CA THR A 45 -34.95 20.74 -0.70
C THR A 45 -35.95 21.67 0.01
N THR A 46 -35.44 22.51 0.92
CA THR A 46 -36.25 23.46 1.69
C THR A 46 -36.82 24.56 0.80
N ALA A 47 -36.02 25.11 -0.12
CA ALA A 47 -36.46 26.15 -1.05
C ALA A 47 -37.56 25.66 -1.99
N HIS A 48 -37.47 24.42 -2.47
CA HIS A 48 -38.44 23.81 -3.38
C HIS A 48 -39.59 23.10 -2.65
N ARG A 49 -39.57 23.06 -1.31
CA ARG A 49 -40.56 22.41 -0.43
C ARG A 49 -40.82 20.94 -0.81
N LEU A 50 -39.76 20.25 -1.23
CA LEU A 50 -39.83 18.83 -1.57
C LEU A 50 -39.45 17.98 -0.35
N ALA A 51 -40.04 16.80 -0.22
CA ALA A 51 -39.66 15.87 0.85
C ALA A 51 -38.45 15.01 0.46
N LEU A 52 -38.32 14.69 -0.82
CA LEU A 52 -37.26 13.86 -1.40
C LEU A 52 -36.83 14.43 -2.76
N LEU A 53 -35.57 14.23 -3.14
CA LEU A 53 -35.04 14.59 -4.44
C LEU A 53 -34.91 13.36 -5.33
N THR A 54 -35.10 13.56 -6.64
CA THR A 54 -34.70 12.58 -7.66
C THR A 54 -33.19 12.61 -7.88
N GLU A 55 -32.64 11.56 -8.50
CA GLU A 55 -31.22 11.48 -8.84
C GLU A 55 -30.77 12.65 -9.72
N GLU A 56 -31.55 12.99 -10.75
CA GLU A 56 -31.27 14.11 -11.66
C GLU A 56 -31.18 15.44 -10.90
N GLN A 57 -32.10 15.68 -9.98
CA GLN A 57 -32.10 16.90 -9.15
C GLN A 57 -30.87 16.98 -8.24
N VAL A 58 -30.46 15.85 -7.64
CA VAL A 58 -29.23 15.82 -6.83
C VAL A 58 -28.01 16.12 -7.71
N LEU A 59 -27.93 15.52 -8.90
CA LEU A 59 -26.83 15.77 -9.84
C LEU A 59 -26.76 17.24 -10.27
N ASP A 60 -27.89 17.90 -10.50
CA ASP A 60 -27.94 19.31 -10.87
C ASP A 60 -27.47 20.23 -9.73
N VAL A 61 -27.88 19.93 -8.49
CA VAL A 61 -27.39 20.66 -7.31
C VAL A 61 -25.87 20.50 -7.15
N VAL A 62 -25.35 19.28 -7.36
CA VAL A 62 -23.91 19.01 -7.28
C VAL A 62 -23.14 19.76 -8.38
N ARG A 63 -23.59 19.69 -9.63
CA ARG A 63 -22.94 20.34 -10.78
C ARG A 63 -22.91 21.85 -10.65
N SER A 64 -24.01 22.45 -10.21
CA SER A 64 -24.15 23.91 -10.06
C SER A 64 -23.37 24.51 -8.89
N ASN A 65 -22.87 23.69 -7.97
CA ASN A 65 -22.12 24.14 -6.78
C ASN A 65 -20.70 23.57 -6.73
N TYR A 66 -20.24 22.91 -7.79
CA TYR A 66 -18.95 22.22 -7.83
C TYR A 66 -17.76 23.18 -7.70
N ASP A 67 -17.89 24.37 -8.29
CA ASP A 67 -16.94 25.48 -8.24
C ASP A 67 -16.70 26.01 -6.81
N SER A 68 -17.71 25.94 -5.95
CA SER A 68 -17.65 26.40 -4.56
C SER A 68 -17.06 25.37 -3.58
N LEU A 69 -16.78 24.15 -4.04
CA LEU A 69 -16.21 23.09 -3.23
C LEU A 69 -14.68 23.21 -3.18
N THR A 70 -14.15 23.64 -2.04
CA THR A 70 -12.70 23.67 -1.79
C THR A 70 -12.23 22.38 -1.14
N LEU A 71 -11.26 21.71 -1.75
CA LEU A 71 -10.63 20.50 -1.21
C LEU A 71 -9.18 20.76 -0.81
N LYS A 72 -8.70 19.99 0.17
CA LYS A 72 -7.30 20.01 0.55
C LYS A 72 -6.49 19.24 -0.50
N LEU A 73 -5.47 19.87 -1.07
CA LEU A 73 -4.51 19.15 -1.91
C LEU A 73 -3.79 18.10 -1.06
N HIS A 74 -3.74 16.86 -1.54
CA HIS A 74 -3.02 15.81 -0.83
C HIS A 74 -1.52 15.99 -1.03
N ASP A 75 -0.74 15.75 0.02
CA ASP A 75 0.71 15.82 -0.05
C ASP A 75 1.24 14.75 -1.02
N ASN A 76 2.23 15.10 -1.84
CA ASN A 76 2.88 14.20 -2.80
C ASN A 76 1.99 13.68 -3.94
N LEU A 77 0.94 14.44 -4.34
CA LEU A 77 0.11 14.06 -5.49
C LEU A 77 0.89 14.00 -6.82
N ASP A 78 2.02 14.69 -6.89
CA ASP A 78 2.98 14.74 -7.99
C ASP A 78 4.03 13.62 -7.94
N GLN A 79 4.17 12.93 -6.79
CA GLN A 79 5.11 11.83 -6.66
C GLN A 79 4.47 10.53 -7.12
N PHE A 80 4.95 10.02 -8.25
CA PHE A 80 4.73 8.63 -8.61
C PHE A 80 5.52 7.73 -7.65
N GLU A 81 4.85 7.21 -6.62
CA GLU A 81 5.42 6.14 -5.79
C GLU A 81 5.46 4.87 -6.64
N ARG A 82 6.62 4.52 -7.21
CA ARG A 82 6.80 3.20 -7.85
C ARG A 82 6.40 2.16 -6.81
N TYR A 83 5.46 1.30 -7.18
CA TYR A 83 5.08 0.15 -6.38
C TYR A 83 6.35 -0.62 -5.97
N SER A 84 6.75 -0.41 -4.72
CA SER A 84 7.93 -0.97 -4.10
C SER A 84 7.42 -1.83 -2.96
N GLU A 85 6.76 -2.93 -3.32
CA GLU A 85 6.61 -4.01 -2.36
C GLU A 85 8.04 -4.45 -2.01
N LYS A 86 8.46 -4.18 -0.78
CA LYS A 86 9.48 -4.98 -0.10
C LYS A 86 8.69 -5.87 0.85
N PRO A 87 8.04 -6.95 0.36
CA PRO A 87 7.36 -7.87 1.25
C PRO A 87 8.36 -8.32 2.30
N ARG A 88 7.90 -8.42 3.55
CA ARG A 88 8.72 -8.90 4.67
C ARG A 88 9.40 -10.24 4.37
N GLU A 89 8.77 -11.02 3.48
CA GLU A 89 9.21 -12.32 3.00
C GLU A 89 10.22 -12.29 1.84
N SER A 90 10.55 -11.11 1.30
CA SER A 90 11.52 -10.98 0.19
C SER A 90 12.88 -11.64 0.50
N PRO A 91 13.47 -11.48 1.72
CA PRO A 91 14.70 -12.18 2.07
C PRO A 91 14.54 -13.71 2.11
N PHE A 92 13.37 -14.21 2.52
CA PHE A 92 13.05 -15.63 2.54
C PHE A 92 13.02 -16.21 1.12
N PHE A 93 12.26 -15.58 0.22
CA PHE A 93 12.19 -16.02 -1.18
C PHE A 93 13.55 -15.94 -1.88
N ALA A 94 14.35 -14.91 -1.60
CA ALA A 94 15.70 -14.80 -2.13
C ALA A 94 16.62 -15.94 -1.62
N ALA A 95 16.50 -16.33 -0.35
CA ALA A 95 17.25 -17.46 0.20
C ALA A 95 16.84 -18.80 -0.43
N MET A 96 15.53 -19.04 -0.58
CA MET A 96 14.98 -20.23 -1.20
C MET A 96 15.42 -20.38 -2.66
N LEU A 97 15.32 -19.31 -3.46
CA LEU A 97 15.77 -19.30 -4.85
C LEU A 97 17.27 -19.60 -4.98
N ARG A 98 18.10 -19.02 -4.10
CA ARG A 98 19.54 -19.31 -4.07
C ARG A 98 19.83 -20.78 -3.77
N HIS A 99 19.04 -21.40 -2.88
CA HIS A 99 19.18 -22.83 -2.58
C HIS A 99 18.81 -23.68 -3.80
N LEU A 100 17.66 -23.42 -4.41
CA LEU A 100 17.16 -24.16 -5.56
C LEU A 100 18.11 -24.08 -6.77
N VAL A 101 18.64 -22.90 -7.06
CA VAL A 101 19.63 -22.71 -8.14
C VAL A 101 20.92 -23.51 -7.87
N ARG A 102 21.40 -23.54 -6.62
CA ARG A 102 22.59 -24.33 -6.26
C ARG A 102 22.34 -25.83 -6.40
N ASP A 103 21.15 -26.28 -6.02
CA ASP A 103 20.79 -27.69 -6.06
C ASP A 103 20.67 -28.21 -7.49
N VAL A 104 19.95 -27.47 -8.34
CA VAL A 104 19.85 -27.77 -9.78
C VAL A 104 21.21 -27.78 -10.45
N ARG A 105 22.08 -26.82 -10.13
CA ARG A 105 23.44 -26.76 -10.69
C ARG A 105 24.27 -27.99 -10.31
N LYS A 106 24.26 -28.37 -9.03
CA LYS A 106 24.93 -29.58 -8.57
C LYS A 106 24.41 -30.82 -9.28
N HIS A 107 23.10 -30.97 -9.39
CA HIS A 107 22.48 -32.11 -10.08
C HIS A 107 22.85 -32.18 -11.56
N ALA A 108 22.91 -31.04 -12.25
CA ALA A 108 23.40 -30.96 -13.63
C ALA A 108 24.88 -31.37 -13.74
N ASP A 109 25.73 -30.89 -12.83
CA ASP A 109 27.16 -31.24 -12.81
C ASP A 109 27.37 -32.74 -12.52
N TYR A 110 26.56 -33.34 -11.64
CA TYR A 110 26.59 -34.78 -11.38
C TYR A 110 26.15 -35.60 -12.59
N ALA A 111 25.10 -35.16 -13.30
CA ALA A 111 24.61 -35.84 -14.50
C ALA A 111 25.65 -35.82 -15.62
N ASP A 112 26.31 -34.68 -15.85
CA ASP A 112 27.38 -34.55 -16.85
C ASP A 112 28.57 -35.46 -16.53
N ARG A 113 29.02 -35.48 -15.27
CA ARG A 113 30.11 -36.37 -14.84
C ARG A 113 29.74 -37.84 -14.93
N ALA A 114 28.49 -38.19 -14.62
CA ALA A 114 28.00 -39.57 -14.76
C ALA A 114 28.03 -40.02 -16.23
N GLN A 115 27.60 -39.16 -17.17
CA GLN A 115 27.69 -39.44 -18.60
C GLN A 115 29.15 -39.60 -19.07
N GLN A 116 30.05 -38.72 -18.63
CA GLN A 116 31.47 -38.81 -18.98
C GLN A 116 32.11 -40.11 -18.49
N ASN A 117 31.76 -40.56 -17.28
CA ASN A 117 32.25 -41.83 -16.75
C ASN A 117 31.76 -43.04 -17.56
N VAL A 118 30.48 -43.05 -17.95
CA VAL A 118 29.92 -44.11 -18.80
C VAL A 118 30.60 -44.14 -20.17
N LEU A 119 30.79 -42.98 -20.80
CA LEU A 119 31.50 -42.87 -22.07
C LEU A 119 32.96 -43.34 -21.97
N ALA A 120 33.64 -43.01 -20.87
CA ALA A 120 34.99 -43.48 -20.61
C ALA A 120 35.04 -45.01 -20.44
N GLU A 121 34.08 -45.60 -19.73
CA GLU A 121 33.99 -47.05 -19.52
C GLU A 121 33.83 -47.80 -20.86
N PHE A 122 32.95 -47.32 -21.75
CA PHE A 122 32.79 -47.86 -23.10
C PHE A 122 34.05 -47.72 -23.96
N ALA A 123 34.80 -46.62 -23.83
CA ALA A 123 36.04 -46.42 -24.58
C ALA A 123 37.17 -47.40 -24.18
N THR A 124 37.10 -47.97 -22.97
CA THR A 124 38.04 -48.98 -22.48
C THR A 124 37.70 -50.42 -22.88
N ILE A 125 36.49 -50.69 -23.38
CA ILE A 125 36.12 -52.03 -23.86
C ILE A 125 36.58 -52.16 -25.32
N ARG A 126 37.53 -53.07 -25.54
CA ARG A 126 38.14 -53.38 -26.83
C ARG A 126 37.51 -54.62 -27.47
#